data_AF-A0AA86RFC8-F1
#
_entry.id   AF-A0AA86RFC8-F1
#
_cell.length_a   1.000
_cell.length_b   1.000
_cell.length_c   1.000
_cell.angle_alpha   90.00
_cell.angle_beta   90.00
_cell.angle_gamma   90.00
#
_symmetry.space_group_name_H-M   'P 1'
#
loop_
_entity.id
_entity.type
_entity.pdbx_description
1 polymer ?
#
loop_
_entity_poly.entity_id
_entity_poly.type
_entity_poly.pdbx_seq_one_letter_code
_entity_poly.pdbx_strand_id
1 'polypeptide(L)'
;MLSNFHILQQIHQQVHEINRIKNKSKNIQRDRWSKVENNILFDAIQVIGNRDYEAISALIMSKSSSQVYQRLRYLREHLDNFIPDSQQ
;
A
#
# COMPACT_ATOMS: atom_id res chain seq x y z
N MET A 1 25.10 -43.95 -6.42
CA MET A 1 25.76 -42.78 -7.03
C MET A 1 24.75 -41.83 -7.69
N LEU A 2 23.73 -41.35 -6.95
CA LEU A 2 22.72 -40.40 -7.47
C LEU A 2 22.37 -39.29 -6.46
N SER A 3 23.00 -39.29 -5.28
CA SER A 3 22.65 -38.39 -4.17
C SER A 3 23.02 -36.94 -4.45
N ASN A 4 24.19 -36.69 -5.08
CA ASN A 4 24.65 -35.33 -5.36
C ASN A 4 23.74 -34.58 -6.34
N PHE A 5 23.24 -35.25 -7.38
CA PHE A 5 22.33 -34.63 -8.36
C PHE A 5 20.98 -34.30 -7.72
N HIS A 6 20.45 -35.18 -6.88
CA HIS A 6 19.21 -34.95 -6.15
C HIS A 6 19.34 -33.78 -5.16
N ILE A 7 20.46 -33.69 -4.46
CA ILE A 7 20.77 -32.57 -3.56
C ILE A 7 20.84 -31.25 -4.34
N LEU A 8 21.50 -31.23 -5.51
CA LEU A 8 21.57 -30.04 -6.36
C LEU A 8 20.19 -29.62 -6.91
N GLN A 9 19.35 -30.57 -7.30
CA GLN A 9 17.98 -30.30 -7.74
C GLN A 9 17.14 -29.71 -6.60
N GLN A 10 17.27 -30.27 -5.40
CA GLN A 10 16.53 -29.82 -4.22
C GLN A 10 16.99 -28.44 -3.75
N ILE A 11 18.29 -28.12 -3.84
CA ILE A 11 18.81 -26.77 -3.56
C ILE A 11 18.30 -25.77 -4.59
N HIS A 12 18.30 -26.12 -5.88
CA HIS A 12 17.82 -25.22 -6.93
C HIS A 12 16.33 -24.88 -6.76
N GLN A 13 15.49 -25.88 -6.43
CA GLN A 13 14.08 -25.67 -6.11
C GLN A 13 13.89 -24.77 -4.88
N GLN A 14 14.67 -24.98 -3.82
CA GLN A 14 14.60 -24.13 -2.63
C GLN A 14 14.99 -22.68 -2.91
N VAL A 15 16.05 -22.44 -3.68
CA VAL A 15 16.49 -21.10 -4.06
C VAL A 15 15.42 -20.40 -4.90
N HIS A 16 14.75 -21.11 -5.80
CA HIS A 16 13.64 -20.57 -6.58
C HIS A 16 12.46 -20.14 -5.69
N GLU A 17 12.08 -20.96 -4.71
CA GLU A 17 11.01 -20.61 -3.75
C GLU A 17 11.40 -19.45 -2.83
N ILE A 18 12.65 -19.39 -2.36
CA ILE A 18 13.17 -18.24 -1.58
C ILE A 18 13.08 -16.96 -2.40
N ASN A 19 13.49 -17.01 -3.67
CA ASN A 19 13.43 -15.85 -4.56
C ASN A 19 11.98 -15.47 -4.90
N ARG A 20 11.07 -16.44 -5.03
CA ARG A 20 9.63 -16.21 -5.23
C ARG A 20 8.99 -15.53 -4.01
N ILE A 21 9.31 -15.97 -2.80
CA ILE A 21 8.86 -15.35 -1.55
C ILE A 21 9.41 -13.93 -1.44
N LYS A 22 10.72 -13.75 -1.67
CA LYS A 22 11.39 -12.45 -1.64
C LYS A 22 10.84 -11.47 -2.69
N ASN A 23 10.49 -11.95 -3.88
CA ASN A 23 9.86 -11.14 -4.93
C ASN A 23 8.36 -10.91 -4.69
N LYS A 24 7.65 -11.81 -4.01
CA LYS A 24 6.25 -11.62 -3.60
C LYS A 24 6.11 -10.50 -2.55
N SER A 25 7.07 -10.36 -1.62
CA SER A 25 7.17 -9.20 -0.72
C SER A 25 7.69 -7.93 -1.40
N LYS A 26 8.32 -8.06 -2.58
CA LYS A 26 8.73 -6.97 -3.47
C LYS A 26 7.66 -6.58 -4.48
N ASN A 27 6.42 -7.03 -4.29
CA ASN A 27 5.27 -6.29 -4.79
C ASN A 27 5.22 -4.99 -3.99
N ILE A 28 5.99 -4.03 -4.47
CA ILE A 28 5.94 -2.64 -4.04
C ILE A 28 4.46 -2.33 -3.87
N GLN A 29 4.04 -1.98 -2.66
CA GLN A 29 2.68 -1.51 -2.38
C GLN A 29 2.49 -0.15 -3.06
N ARG A 30 2.47 -0.14 -4.39
CA ARG A 30 2.40 1.08 -5.19
C ARG A 30 1.02 1.72 -5.11
N ASP A 31 -0.04 0.97 -4.76
CA ASP A 31 -1.41 1.49 -4.87
C ASP A 31 -2.46 0.99 -3.85
N ARG A 32 -2.13 0.18 -2.85
CA ARG A 32 -3.14 -0.24 -1.86
C ARG A 32 -3.18 0.72 -0.67
N TRP A 33 -3.98 1.77 -0.80
CA TRP A 33 -4.44 2.56 0.34
C TRP A 33 -5.15 1.64 1.34
N SER A 34 -4.52 1.42 2.50
CA SER A 34 -5.13 0.65 3.59
C SER A 34 -6.32 1.41 4.19
N LYS A 35 -7.20 0.70 4.91
CA LYS A 35 -8.32 1.33 5.62
C LYS A 35 -7.82 2.39 6.61
N VAL A 36 -6.74 2.10 7.32
CA VAL A 36 -6.11 3.04 8.28
C VAL A 36 -5.60 4.29 7.57
N GLU A 37 -4.90 4.15 6.44
CA GLU A 37 -4.43 5.32 5.68
C GLU A 37 -5.57 6.15 5.10
N ASN A 38 -6.68 5.52 4.67
CA ASN A 38 -7.87 6.26 4.23
C ASN A 38 -8.54 7.01 5.39
N ASN A 39 -8.58 6.44 6.59
CA ASN A 39 -9.13 7.11 7.78
C ASN A 39 -8.27 8.33 8.15
N ILE A 40 -6.94 8.16 8.22
CA ILE A 40 -6.02 9.28 8.49
C ILE A 40 -6.13 10.35 7.40
N LEU A 41 -6.26 9.96 6.13
CA LEU A 41 -6.48 10.89 5.02
C LEU A 41 -7.75 11.71 5.24
N PHE A 42 -8.83 11.07 5.67
CA PHE A 42 -10.08 11.74 5.93
C PHE A 42 -10.00 12.71 7.12
N ASP A 43 -9.46 12.25 8.24
CA ASP A 43 -9.25 13.08 9.43
C ASP A 43 -8.39 14.31 9.09
N ALA A 44 -7.31 14.10 8.32
CA ALA A 44 -6.45 15.18 7.84
C ALA A 44 -7.20 16.20 6.97
N ILE A 45 -8.11 15.74 6.10
CA ILE A 45 -8.93 16.64 5.27
C ILE A 45 -9.96 17.39 6.09
N GLN A 46 -10.51 16.80 7.15
CA GLN A 46 -11.41 17.51 8.05
C GLN A 46 -10.68 18.60 8.85
N VAL A 47 -9.46 18.31 9.30
CA VAL A 47 -8.68 19.22 10.16
C VAL A 47 -7.99 20.33 9.35
N ILE A 48 -7.33 19.97 8.24
CA ILE A 48 -6.49 20.88 7.44
C ILE A 48 -7.30 21.48 6.26
N GLY A 49 -8.35 20.79 5.82
CA GLY A 49 -9.06 21.11 4.59
C GLY A 49 -8.49 20.39 3.37
N ASN A 50 -9.14 20.58 2.22
CA ASN A 50 -8.85 19.81 1.00
C ASN A 50 -7.88 20.52 0.02
N ARG A 51 -7.12 21.51 0.49
CA ARG A 51 -6.23 22.34 -0.35
C ARG A 51 -4.74 22.10 -0.10
N ASP A 52 -4.36 21.66 1.10
CA ASP A 52 -2.96 21.48 1.48
C ASP A 52 -2.55 20.00 1.46
N TYR A 53 -2.41 19.46 0.25
CA TYR A 53 -2.02 18.06 0.02
C TYR A 53 -0.62 17.73 0.57
N GLU A 54 0.26 18.72 0.67
CA GLU A 54 1.60 18.56 1.26
C GLU A 54 1.53 18.35 2.77
N ALA A 55 0.69 19.11 3.48
CA ALA A 55 0.45 18.94 4.90
C ALA A 55 -0.26 17.61 5.20
N ILE A 56 -1.22 17.21 4.37
CA ILE A 56 -1.88 15.90 4.46
C ILE A 56 -0.88 14.76 4.21
N SER A 57 0.00 14.90 3.22
CA SER A 57 1.05 13.93 2.94
C SER A 57 2.06 13.81 4.08
N ALA A 58 2.37 14.90 4.78
CA ALA A 58 3.22 14.86 5.97
C ALA A 58 2.59 14.06 7.11
N LEU A 59 1.26 14.12 7.27
CA LEU A 59 0.54 13.30 8.24
C LEU A 59 0.52 11.81 7.85
N ILE A 60 0.39 11.53 6.56
CA ILE A 60 0.47 10.18 6.02
C ILE A 60 1.92 9.92 5.61
N MET A 61 2.81 9.79 6.60
CA MET A 61 4.28 9.66 6.46
C MET A 61 4.77 8.62 5.42
N SER A 62 3.88 7.76 4.91
CA SER A 62 4.15 6.75 3.89
C SER A 62 3.77 7.15 2.46
N LYS A 63 3.13 8.29 2.22
CA LYS A 63 2.56 8.66 0.91
C LYS A 63 3.02 10.03 0.48
N SER A 64 3.33 10.18 -0.80
CA SER A 64 3.65 11.48 -1.39
C SER A 64 2.38 12.30 -1.66
N SER A 65 2.53 13.63 -1.74
CA SER A 65 1.45 14.56 -2.09
C SER A 65 0.76 14.19 -3.42
N SER A 66 1.52 13.69 -4.39
CA SER A 66 0.98 13.19 -5.66
C SER A 66 0.08 11.97 -5.50
N GLN A 67 0.43 11.03 -4.60
CA GLN A 67 -0.41 9.87 -4.29
C GLN A 67 -1.69 10.28 -3.56
N VAL A 68 -1.58 11.23 -2.61
CA VAL A 68 -2.73 11.82 -1.89
C VAL A 68 -3.71 12.46 -2.88
N TYR A 69 -3.21 13.27 -3.82
CA TYR A 69 -4.04 13.91 -4.83
C TYR A 69 -4.76 12.91 -5.74
N GLN A 70 -4.04 11.91 -6.26
CA GLN A 70 -4.65 10.87 -7.10
C GLN A 70 -5.72 10.09 -6.35
N ARG A 71 -5.46 9.77 -5.07
CA ARG A 71 -6.45 9.11 -4.23
C ARG A 71 -7.68 9.97 -4.02
N LEU A 72 -7.50 11.25 -3.71
CA LEU A 72 -8.61 12.16 -3.48
C LEU A 72 -9.47 12.38 -4.70
N ARG A 73 -8.84 12.49 -5.88
CA ARG A 73 -9.56 12.54 -7.14
C ARG A 73 -10.40 11.28 -7.36
N TYR A 74 -9.80 10.10 -7.14
CA TYR A 74 -10.51 8.83 -7.25
C TYR A 74 -11.71 8.75 -6.28
N LEU A 75 -11.51 9.12 -5.02
CA LEU A 75 -12.58 9.13 -4.00
C LEU A 75 -13.72 10.08 -4.40
N ARG A 76 -13.41 11.29 -4.89
CA ARG A 76 -14.42 12.25 -5.36
C ARG A 76 -15.22 11.75 -6.56
N GLU A 77 -14.58 11.03 -7.47
CA GLU A 77 -15.24 10.53 -8.69
C GLU A 77 -16.03 9.23 -8.45
N HIS A 78 -15.71 8.46 -7.39
CA HIS A 78 -16.24 7.10 -7.21
C HIS A 78 -16.95 6.84 -5.88
N LEU A 79 -16.88 7.76 -4.90
CA LEU A 79 -17.45 7.58 -3.56
C LEU A 79 -18.11 8.87 -3.07
N ASP A 80 -19.35 9.12 -3.49
CA ASP A 80 -20.24 10.10 -2.86
C ASP A 80 -20.74 9.65 -1.46
N ASN A 81 -20.41 8.45 -0.99
CA ASN A 81 -20.99 7.85 0.23
C ASN A 81 -19.99 7.05 1.08
N PHE A 82 -18.90 7.66 1.56
CA PHE A 82 -18.17 7.08 2.68
C PHE A 82 -18.23 8.00 3.88
N ILE A 83 -19.32 7.85 4.66
CA ILE A 83 -19.44 8.40 6.00
C ILE A 83 -18.39 7.68 6.87
N PRO A 84 -17.46 8.38 7.52
CA PRO A 84 -16.52 7.75 8.42
C PRO A 84 -17.26 7.15 9.61
N ASP A 85 -16.84 5.96 10.04
CA ASP A 85 -17.38 5.25 11.21
C ASP A 85 -17.27 6.02 12.55
N SER A 86 -16.72 7.25 12.55
CA SER A 86 -16.71 8.15 13.71
C SER A 86 -18.05 8.88 13.97
N GLN A 87 -19.15 8.45 13.31
CA GLN A 87 -20.51 8.96 13.49
C GLN A 87 -21.58 7.85 13.72
N GLN A 88 -21.21 6.69 14.27
CA GLN A 88 -22.19 5.74 14.83
C GLN A 88 -22.21 5.77 16.36
#